data_AF-A0A951V3Z6-F1
#
_entry.id   AF-A0A951V3Z6-F1
#
_cell.length_a   1.000
_cell.length_b   1.000
_cell.length_c   1.000
_cell.angle_alpha   90.00
_cell.angle_beta   90.00
_cell.angle_gamma   90.00
#
_symmetry.space_group_name_H-M   'P 1'
#
loop_
_entity.id
_entity.type
_entity.pdbx_description
1 polymer ?
#
loop_
_entity_poly.entity_id
_entity_poly.type
_entity_poly.pdbx_seq_one_letter_code
_entity_poly.pdbx_strand_id
1 'polypeptide(L)'
;MSTEETGKQYNNEELFSKAVRAGKRTYFFDVKATRAGENYLTITESKKRFDQQTGKFFYEKHKLFLYQEDFDKFETALKQAYEYIATGKVPQSYLDEMAEEEQRKKEKEFTDIEFDDLDEKKDDADDNDDK
;
A
#
# COMPACT_ATOMS: atom_id res chain seq x y z
N MET A 1 29.09 -35.50 -14.83
CA MET A 1 28.92 -34.83 -13.52
C MET A 1 27.50 -34.30 -13.50
N SER A 2 26.61 -35.08 -12.90
CA SER A 2 25.21 -34.74 -12.68
C SER A 2 25.15 -33.68 -11.58
N THR A 3 24.58 -32.52 -11.85
CA THR A 3 24.12 -31.62 -10.79
C THR A 3 22.62 -31.78 -10.69
N GLU A 4 22.24 -32.30 -9.54
CA GLU A 4 20.91 -32.69 -9.12
C GLU A 4 19.92 -31.51 -9.21
N GLU A 5 18.83 -31.71 -9.95
CA GLU A 5 17.61 -30.94 -9.80
C GLU A 5 17.04 -31.23 -8.42
N THR A 6 17.31 -30.34 -7.47
CA THR A 6 16.79 -30.44 -6.11
C THR A 6 15.29 -30.11 -6.11
N GLY A 7 14.51 -31.19 -6.02
CA GLY A 7 13.13 -31.33 -5.55
C GLY A 7 12.34 -30.03 -5.31
N LYS A 8 11.55 -29.64 -6.31
CA LYS A 8 10.33 -28.86 -6.08
C LYS A 8 9.32 -29.76 -5.38
N GLN A 9 9.33 -29.78 -4.05
CA GLN A 9 8.08 -30.04 -3.32
C GLN A 9 7.19 -28.84 -3.58
N TYR A 10 6.34 -28.93 -4.60
CA TYR A 10 5.20 -28.04 -4.76
C TYR A 10 4.33 -28.23 -3.52
N ASN A 11 4.47 -27.33 -2.54
CA ASN A 11 3.43 -27.12 -1.56
C ASN A 11 2.14 -26.85 -2.35
N ASN A 12 1.11 -27.65 -2.11
CA ASN A 12 -0.21 -27.61 -2.77
C ASN A 12 -0.98 -26.28 -2.62
N GLU A 13 -0.33 -25.21 -2.17
CA GLU A 13 -0.89 -23.88 -1.89
C GLU A 13 -0.27 -22.76 -2.75
N GLU A 14 0.75 -23.06 -3.57
CA GLU A 14 1.40 -22.07 -4.44
C GLU A 14 0.78 -22.09 -5.85
N LEU A 15 -0.12 -21.14 -6.11
CA LEU A 15 -0.92 -21.03 -7.33
C LEU A 15 -0.10 -20.50 -8.52
N PHE A 16 0.85 -19.61 -8.25
CA PHE A 16 1.73 -19.01 -9.25
C PHE A 16 3.06 -18.61 -8.60
N SER A 17 4.17 -18.74 -9.32
CA SER A 17 5.46 -18.23 -8.89
C SER A 17 6.26 -17.71 -10.08
N LYS A 18 6.86 -16.52 -9.93
CA LYS A 18 7.76 -15.91 -10.91
C LYS A 18 9.01 -15.36 -10.23
N ALA A 19 10.17 -15.78 -10.73
CA ALA A 19 11.46 -15.24 -10.30
C ALA A 19 12.02 -14.24 -11.31
N VAL A 20 12.54 -13.11 -10.84
CA VAL A 20 13.21 -12.07 -11.63
C VAL A 20 14.62 -11.85 -11.10
N ARG A 21 15.64 -12.15 -11.91
CA ARG A 21 17.04 -11.91 -11.55
C ARG A 21 17.46 -10.50 -11.95
N ALA A 22 18.06 -9.77 -11.01
CA ALA A 22 18.56 -8.41 -11.18
C ALA A 22 19.94 -8.25 -10.53
N GLY A 23 20.99 -8.71 -11.23
CA GLY A 23 22.36 -8.66 -10.73
C GLY A 23 22.54 -9.50 -9.45
N LYS A 24 22.89 -8.84 -8.33
CA LYS A 24 23.07 -9.49 -7.02
C LYS A 24 21.76 -9.76 -6.27
N ARG A 25 20.63 -9.31 -6.82
CA ARG A 25 19.29 -9.45 -6.24
C ARG A 25 18.45 -10.42 -7.09
N THR A 26 17.59 -11.19 -6.45
CA THR A 26 16.54 -11.98 -7.10
C THR A 26 15.23 -11.67 -6.42
N TYR A 27 14.23 -11.30 -7.19
CA TYR A 27 12.86 -11.06 -6.72
C TYR A 27 12.01 -12.29 -7.01
N PHE A 28 11.21 -12.72 -6.05
CA PHE A 28 10.25 -13.81 -6.18
C PHE A 28 8.85 -13.24 -5.95
N PHE A 29 7.95 -13.52 -6.89
CA PHE A 29 6.54 -13.13 -6.84
C PHE A 29 5.72 -14.41 -6.77
N ASP A 30 5.26 -14.75 -5.58
CA ASP A 30 4.54 -16.00 -5.31
C ASP A 30 3.09 -15.69 -4.92
N VAL A 31 2.12 -16.27 -5.64
CA VAL A 31 0.69 -16.18 -5.32
C VAL A 31 0.29 -17.44 -4.58
N LYS A 32 -0.34 -17.26 -3.42
CA LYS A 32 -0.76 -18.34 -2.53
C LYS A 32 -2.20 -18.15 -2.11
N ALA A 33 -2.88 -19.24 -1.80
CA ALA A 33 -4.22 -19.20 -1.23
C ALA A 33 -4.16 -19.37 0.29
N THR A 34 -5.02 -18.66 1.01
CA THR A 34 -5.32 -18.95 2.42
C THR A 34 -6.20 -20.21 2.52
N ARG A 35 -6.39 -20.73 3.74
CA ARG A 35 -7.31 -21.84 3.97
C ARG A 35 -8.77 -21.51 3.61
N ALA A 36 -9.13 -20.22 3.57
CA ALA A 36 -10.44 -19.74 3.16
C ALA A 36 -10.58 -19.59 1.63
N GLY A 37 -9.50 -19.83 0.87
CA GLY A 37 -9.48 -19.70 -0.60
C GLY A 37 -9.18 -18.29 -1.11
N GLU A 38 -8.88 -17.34 -0.22
CA GLU A 38 -8.48 -15.98 -0.60
C GLU A 38 -7.02 -15.95 -1.06
N ASN A 39 -6.73 -15.17 -2.10
CA ASN A 39 -5.38 -15.11 -2.65
C ASN A 39 -4.57 -14.01 -2.00
N TYR A 40 -3.28 -14.26 -1.77
CA TYR A 40 -2.32 -13.25 -1.34
C TYR A 40 -1.00 -13.39 -2.11
N LEU A 41 -0.33 -12.26 -2.30
CA LEU A 41 0.95 -12.16 -2.98
C LEU A 41 2.07 -12.08 -1.95
N THR A 42 3.08 -12.94 -2.09
CA THR A 42 4.36 -12.82 -1.37
C THR A 42 5.41 -12.30 -2.33
N ILE A 43 5.98 -11.13 -2.04
CA ILE A 43 7.12 -10.58 -2.77
C ILE A 43 8.36 -10.79 -1.91
N THR A 44 9.29 -11.62 -2.36
CA THR A 44 10.57 -11.82 -1.67
C THR A 44 11.72 -11.26 -2.47
N GLU A 45 12.46 -10.33 -1.91
CA GLU A 45 13.76 -9.94 -2.40
C GLU A 45 14.84 -10.78 -1.71
N SER A 46 15.69 -11.47 -2.48
CA SER A 46 16.90 -12.12 -1.97
C SER A 46 18.14 -11.43 -2.54
N LYS A 47 18.97 -10.88 -1.66
CA LYS A 47 20.20 -10.19 -2.00
C LYS A 47 21.41 -10.98 -1.54
N LYS A 48 22.31 -11.31 -2.47
CA LYS A 48 23.61 -11.91 -2.13
C LYS A 48 24.51 -10.87 -1.47
N ARG A 49 24.92 -11.15 -0.23
CA ARG A 49 25.85 -10.35 0.56
C ARG A 49 27.15 -11.12 0.79
N PHE A 50 28.23 -10.36 0.97
CA PHE A 50 29.52 -10.88 1.37
C PHE A 50 29.79 -10.37 2.79
N ASP A 51 30.06 -11.29 3.70
CA ASP A 51 30.50 -10.99 5.05
C ASP A 51 32.03 -10.85 5.05
N GLN A 52 32.52 -9.66 5.37
CA GLN A 52 33.95 -9.35 5.40
C GLN A 52 34.68 -10.00 6.57
N GLN A 53 33.98 -10.29 7.68
CA GLN A 53 34.61 -10.86 8.88
C GLN A 53 34.75 -12.38 8.73
N THR A 54 33.74 -13.04 8.19
CA THR A 54 33.76 -14.50 8.01
C THR A 54 34.26 -14.93 6.63
N GLY A 55 34.37 -14.00 5.68
CA GLY A 55 34.75 -14.28 4.28
C GLY A 55 33.71 -15.09 3.51
N LYS A 56 32.48 -15.24 4.03
CA LYS A 56 31.43 -16.08 3.46
C LYS A 56 30.36 -15.25 2.77
N PHE A 57 29.73 -15.84 1.75
CA PHE A 57 28.53 -15.28 1.14
C PHE A 57 27.28 -15.77 1.87
N PHE A 58 26.33 -14.87 2.08
CA PHE A 58 25.01 -15.18 2.60
C PHE A 58 23.92 -14.45 1.80
N TYR A 59 22.67 -14.86 1.97
CA TYR A 59 21.53 -14.25 1.29
C TYR A 59 20.66 -13.53 2.32
N GLU A 60 20.60 -12.21 2.20
CA GLU A 60 19.66 -11.37 2.93
C GLU A 60 18.30 -11.45 2.24
N LYS A 61 17.22 -11.71 2.97
CA LYS A 61 15.86 -11.81 2.42
C LYS A 61 14.96 -10.74 3.01
N HIS A 62 14.32 -9.95 2.16
CA HIS A 62 13.20 -9.08 2.54
C HIS A 62 11.92 -9.69 1.98
N LYS A 63 10.87 -9.78 2.80
CA LYS A 63 9.61 -10.39 2.41
C LYS A 63 8.47 -9.42 2.70
N LEU A 64 7.65 -9.19 1.70
CA LEU A 64 6.39 -8.45 1.78
C LEU A 64 5.24 -9.43 1.55
N PHE A 65 4.18 -9.29 2.35
CA PHE A 65 2.90 -9.93 2.11
C PHE A 65 1.91 -8.85 1.70
N LEU A 66 1.17 -9.12 0.64
CA LEU A 66 0.12 -8.26 0.13
C LEU A 66 -1.15 -9.07 0.02
N TYR A 67 -2.23 -8.59 0.63
CA TYR A 67 -3.53 -9.24 0.63
C TYR A 67 -4.43 -8.61 -0.44
N GLN A 68 -5.46 -9.36 -0.85
CA GLN A 68 -6.27 -9.04 -2.02
C GLN A 68 -6.97 -7.67 -1.92
N GLU A 69 -7.40 -7.27 -0.72
CA GLU A 69 -8.03 -5.98 -0.43
C GLU A 69 -7.15 -4.77 -0.73
N ASP A 70 -5.84 -4.95 -0.77
CA ASP A 70 -4.85 -3.88 -0.98
C ASP A 70 -4.21 -3.91 -2.37
N PHE A 71 -4.57 -4.87 -3.24
CA PHE A 71 -3.94 -5.03 -4.57
C PHE A 71 -4.05 -3.76 -5.43
N ASP A 72 -5.24 -3.18 -5.53
CA ASP A 72 -5.46 -2.01 -6.40
C ASP A 72 -4.71 -0.77 -5.89
N LYS A 73 -4.68 -0.57 -4.58
CA LYS A 73 -3.95 0.53 -3.94
C LYS A 73 -2.45 0.37 -4.15
N PHE A 74 -1.93 -0.84 -3.95
CA PHE A 74 -0.52 -1.15 -4.14
C PHE A 74 -0.09 -1.01 -5.60
N GLU A 75 -0.88 -1.53 -6.54
CA GLU A 75 -0.61 -1.43 -7.98
C GLU A 75 -0.58 0.03 -8.44
N THR A 76 -1.55 0.83 -7.99
CA THR A 76 -1.63 2.26 -8.31
C THR A 76 -0.41 3.01 -7.77
N ALA A 77 -0.07 2.83 -6.49
CA ALA A 77 1.10 3.46 -5.89
C ALA A 77 2.40 3.04 -6.59
N LEU A 78 2.53 1.77 -6.97
CA LEU A 78 3.69 1.26 -7.70
C LEU A 78 3.81 1.89 -9.09
N LYS A 79 2.69 2.01 -9.83
CA LYS A 79 2.65 2.69 -11.14
C LYS A 79 3.02 4.17 -11.03
N GLN A 80 2.44 4.88 -10.06
CA GLN A 80 2.77 6.28 -9.78
C GLN A 80 4.27 6.46 -9.49
N ALA A 81 4.86 5.58 -8.67
CA ALA A 81 6.30 5.61 -8.39
C ALA A 81 7.14 5.38 -9.65
N TYR A 82 6.76 4.43 -10.51
CA TYR A 82 7.44 4.19 -11.79
C TYR A 82 7.35 5.39 -12.73
N GLU A 83 6.18 6.02 -12.84
CA GLU A 83 5.97 7.20 -13.67
C GLU A 83 6.83 8.38 -13.19
N TYR A 84 6.88 8.60 -11.87
CA TYR A 84 7.75 9.61 -11.29
C TYR A 84 9.23 9.35 -11.61
N ILE A 85 9.70 8.11 -11.47
CA ILE A 85 11.09 7.74 -11.81
C ILE A 85 11.38 7.99 -13.29
N ALA A 86 10.42 7.72 -14.18
CA ALA A 86 10.59 7.89 -15.62
C ALA A 86 10.57 9.36 -16.07
N THR A 87 9.75 10.20 -15.43
CA THR A 87 9.47 11.57 -15.91
C THR A 87 10.08 12.67 -15.04
N GLY A 88 10.40 12.37 -13.78
CA GLY A 88 10.78 13.33 -12.75
C GLY A 88 9.63 14.23 -12.27
N LYS A 89 8.39 13.97 -12.69
CA LYS A 89 7.20 14.76 -12.35
C LYS A 89 6.24 13.94 -11.51
N VAL A 90 5.57 14.62 -10.57
CA VAL A 90 4.50 13.99 -9.78
C VAL A 90 3.39 13.52 -10.72
N PRO A 91 3.00 12.23 -10.67
CA PRO A 91 1.92 11.68 -11.50
C PRO A 91 0.61 12.43 -11.29
N GLN A 92 -0.13 12.70 -12.37
CA GLN A 92 -1.41 13.40 -12.28
C GLN A 92 -2.42 12.60 -11.44
N SER A 93 -2.45 11.28 -11.58
CA SER A 93 -3.33 10.40 -10.81
C SER A 93 -3.14 10.54 -9.29
N TYR A 94 -1.91 10.78 -8.84
CA TYR A 94 -1.62 11.04 -7.42
C TYR A 94 -2.18 12.39 -6.97
N LEU A 95 -2.07 13.42 -7.81
CA LEU A 95 -2.63 14.74 -7.51
C LEU A 95 -4.16 14.71 -7.44
N ASP A 96 -4.80 13.96 -8.34
CA ASP A 96 -6.25 13.80 -8.37
C ASP A 96 -6.74 13.08 -7.10
N GLU A 97 -6.06 12.00 -6.68
CA GLU A 97 -6.34 11.30 -5.40
C GLU A 97 -6.23 12.24 -4.19
N MET A 98 -5.18 13.06 -4.13
CA MET A 98 -5.00 14.04 -3.06
C MET A 98 -6.12 15.08 -3.04
N ALA A 99 -6.53 15.58 -4.20
CA ALA A 99 -7.61 16.56 -4.31
C ALA A 99 -8.95 15.98 -3.85
N GLU A 100 -9.27 14.74 -4.22
CA GLU A 100 -10.47 14.05 -3.75
C GLU A 100 -10.45 13.81 -2.23
N GLU A 101 -9.30 13.44 -1.67
CA GLU A 101 -9.17 13.27 -0.21
C GLU A 101 -9.37 14.60 0.54
N GLU A 102 -8.86 15.72 0.02
CA GLU A 102 -9.13 17.04 0.60
C GLU A 102 -10.60 17.42 0.52
N GLN A 103 -11.28 17.14 -0.59
CA GLN A 103 -12.72 17.38 -0.72
C GLN A 103 -13.52 16.53 0.28
N ARG A 104 -13.22 15.23 0.37
CA ARG A 104 -13.85 14.32 1.35
C ARG A 104 -13.64 14.78 2.80
N LYS A 105 -12.50 15.41 3.12
CA LYS A 105 -12.27 15.98 4.46
C LYS A 105 -13.12 17.22 4.71
N LYS A 106 -13.20 18.14 3.74
CA LYS A 106 -14.01 19.36 3.84
C LYS A 106 -15.50 19.06 3.96
N GLU A 107 -16.00 18.06 3.24
CA GLU A 107 -17.40 17.63 3.36
C GLU A 107 -17.72 17.08 4.76
N LYS A 108 -16.82 16.29 5.34
CA LYS A 108 -16.97 15.79 6.72
C LYS A 108 -16.94 16.92 7.76
N GLU A 109 -16.02 17.87 7.60
CA GLU A 109 -15.96 19.06 8.46
C GLU A 109 -17.24 19.90 8.37
N PHE A 110 -17.90 19.96 7.21
CA PHE A 110 -19.17 20.67 7.05
C PHE A 110 -20.35 19.94 7.69
N THR A 111 -20.38 18.60 7.66
CA THR A 111 -21.46 17.82 8.29
C THR A 111 -21.36 17.73 9.81
N ASP A 112 -20.17 17.90 10.38
CA ASP A 112 -19.92 17.83 11.82
C ASP A 112 -20.20 19.15 12.56
N ILE A 113 -20.63 20.21 11.87
CA ILE A 113 -21.15 21.44 12.50
C ILE A 113 -22.61 21.19 12.87
N GLU A 114 -22.84 20.70 14.09
CA GLU A 114 -24.19 20.52 14.65
C GLU A 114 -24.89 21.88 14.80
N PHE A 115 -26.15 21.94 14.35
CA PHE A 115 -27.02 23.13 14.34
C PHE A 115 -27.37 23.68 15.74
N ASP A 116 -26.85 23.08 16.81
CA ASP A 116 -27.14 23.42 18.21
C ASP A 116 -26.54 24.78 18.62
N ASP A 117 -25.53 25.29 17.90
CA ASP A 117 -24.88 26.58 18.18
C ASP A 117 -25.66 27.80 17.65
N LEU A 118 -26.80 27.61 16.97
CA LEU A 118 -27.57 28.71 16.37
C LEU A 118 -28.79 29.17 17.19
N ASP A 119 -29.14 28.47 18.28
CA ASP A 119 -30.35 28.78 19.06
C ASP A 119 -30.14 29.78 20.22
N GLU A 120 -28.92 30.30 20.46
CA GLU A 120 -28.66 31.23 21.59
C GLU A 120 -28.86 32.74 21.32
N LYS A 121 -29.54 33.16 20.23
CA LYS A 121 -29.84 34.59 20.01
C LYS A 121 -31.28 34.90 19.61
N LYS A 122 -32.18 34.72 20.56
CA LYS A 122 -33.48 35.39 20.74
C LYS A 122 -33.77 35.22 22.25
N ASP A 123 -33.73 36.23 23.11
CA ASP A 123 -34.60 37.39 23.13
C ASP A 123 -34.00 38.43 24.10
N ASP A 124 -33.77 39.66 23.64
CA ASP A 124 -33.64 40.85 24.50
C ASP A 124 -34.10 42.06 23.68
N ALA A 125 -35.39 42.10 23.40
CA ALA A 125 -36.08 43.31 22.98
C ALA A 125 -37.33 43.46 23.87
N ASP A 126 -37.10 43.77 25.15
CA ASP A 126 -38.17 44.19 26.04
C ASP A 126 -38.41 45.69 25.81
N ASP A 127 -39.45 45.90 25.02
CA ASP A 127 -40.17 47.15 24.80
C ASP A 127 -40.76 47.61 26.14
N ASN A 128 -40.43 48.83 26.58
CA ASN A 128 -41.23 49.52 27.60
C ASN A 128 -41.34 51.00 27.25
N ASP A 129 -42.33 51.25 26.39
CA ASP A 129 -42.98 52.53 26.16
C ASP A 129 -44.03 52.79 27.27
N ASP A 130 -43.99 54.02 27.80
CA ASP A 130 -45.08 54.82 28.37
C ASP A 130 -46.10 54.21 29.40
N LYS A 131 -45.95 54.60 30.68
CA LYS A 131 -46.96 55.39 31.42
C LYS A 131 -46.50 55.96 32.77
#